data_AF-A0A8H5QK10-F1
#
_entry.id   AF-A0A8H5QK10-F1
#
_cell.length_a   1.000
_cell.length_b   1.000
_cell.length_c   1.000
_cell.angle_alpha   90.00
_cell.angle_beta   90.00
_cell.angle_gamma   90.00
#
_symmetry.space_group_name_H-M   'P 1'
#
loop_
_entity.id
_entity.type
_entity.pdbx_description
1 polymer ?
#
loop_
_entity_poly.entity_id
_entity_poly.type
_entity_poly.pdbx_seq_one_letter_code
_entity_poly.pdbx_strand_id
1 'polypeptide(L)'
;MDSSFPIKDFPPRDPSLDIHPVPHKRSFNIRSFGPGADPAIQKRARYLSDVDLDIRPSDYSNEPKFDSQMFERERPFNRWVRDDEDWFGYKKRSDDVRKLLSAIEAHQNKTRGPLGQAATDPTWGYFVFVTSYSDLACQKLNQALKNLVQATLRSLRLMSSSLYSEEATKRFKLEVIEDKEALENASEDRVREEFRAHLRSLGVLEDDLMFRGIGTSRFSACILLDEQTISRLANFSFCLDIECDEIRFANVLLRMIDPKWDYPAEPYPGVIDDDDRPYRGGDDCPATALAELYRIIDGNLMGEYPFL
;
A
#
# COMPACT_ATOMS: atom_id res chain seq x y z
N MET A 1 -19.77 -10.26 25.58
CA MET A 1 -19.28 -11.66 25.51
C MET A 1 -17.77 -11.56 25.62
N ASP A 2 -17.17 -12.23 26.61
CA ASP A 2 -15.71 -12.30 26.74
C ASP A 2 -15.16 -13.18 25.60
N SER A 3 -14.87 -12.58 24.46
CA SER A 3 -14.25 -13.24 23.30
C SER A 3 -12.73 -13.09 23.36
N SER A 4 -12.11 -13.55 24.45
CA SER A 4 -10.65 -13.69 24.51
C SER A 4 -10.26 -15.09 24.05
N PHE A 5 -9.51 -15.16 22.96
CA PHE A 5 -8.92 -16.42 22.49
C PHE A 5 -7.87 -16.88 23.49
N PRO A 6 -7.85 -18.16 23.89
CA PRO A 6 -6.75 -18.69 24.69
C PRO A 6 -5.42 -18.59 23.92
N ILE A 7 -4.33 -18.29 24.62
CA ILE A 7 -2.95 -18.18 24.07
C ILE A 7 -2.55 -19.39 23.21
N LYS A 8 -3.16 -20.55 23.48
CA LYS A 8 -2.96 -21.83 22.76
C LYS A 8 -3.31 -21.75 21.28
N ASP A 9 -4.15 -20.79 20.89
CA ASP A 9 -4.66 -20.63 19.52
C ASP A 9 -3.69 -19.82 18.64
N PHE A 10 -2.65 -19.26 19.25
CA PHE A 10 -1.57 -18.53 18.59
C PHE A 10 -0.30 -19.38 18.53
N PRO A 11 0.45 -19.33 17.41
CA PRO A 11 1.76 -19.97 17.35
C PRO A 11 2.69 -19.33 18.40
N PRO A 12 3.63 -20.08 19.00
CA PRO A 12 4.55 -19.50 19.96
C PRO A 12 5.37 -18.39 19.29
N ARG A 13 5.57 -17.28 20.00
CA ARG A 13 6.44 -16.18 19.57
C ARG A 13 7.81 -16.71 19.19
N ASP A 14 8.42 -16.15 18.14
CA ASP A 14 9.77 -16.52 17.72
C ASP A 14 10.77 -16.42 18.90
N PRO A 15 11.35 -17.56 19.36
CA PRO A 15 12.28 -17.57 20.48
C PRO A 15 13.60 -16.83 20.17
N SER A 16 13.90 -16.58 18.89
CA SER A 16 15.07 -15.80 18.49
C SER A 16 15.03 -14.37 19.01
N LEU A 17 13.83 -13.82 19.28
CA LEU A 17 13.66 -12.47 19.81
C LEU A 17 14.15 -12.33 21.25
N ASP A 18 14.11 -13.40 22.04
CA ASP A 18 14.61 -13.40 23.41
C ASP A 18 16.15 -13.55 23.44
N ILE A 19 16.69 -14.36 22.54
CA ILE A 19 18.13 -14.67 22.47
C ILE A 19 18.89 -13.54 21.76
N HIS A 20 18.28 -12.96 20.72
CA HIS A 20 18.86 -11.91 19.88
C HIS A 20 17.82 -10.79 19.68
N PRO A 21 17.63 -9.91 20.67
CA PRO A 21 16.61 -8.87 20.61
C PRO A 21 16.88 -7.88 19.48
N VAL A 22 15.81 -7.43 18.84
CA VAL A 22 15.86 -6.35 17.86
C VAL A 22 16.15 -5.03 18.59
N PRO A 23 17.10 -4.21 18.11
CA PRO A 23 17.38 -2.92 18.73
C PRO A 23 16.16 -1.99 18.68
N HIS A 24 16.06 -1.07 19.63
CA HIS A 24 14.94 -0.14 19.67
C HIS A 24 14.81 0.70 18.38
N LYS A 25 15.93 1.10 17.75
CA LYS A 25 15.92 1.76 16.45
C LYS A 25 16.88 1.06 15.52
N ARG A 26 16.47 0.87 14.26
CA ARG A 26 17.35 0.34 13.21
C ARG A 26 17.14 1.07 11.91
N SER A 27 18.23 1.57 11.33
CA SER A 27 18.21 2.14 10.00
C SER A 27 18.75 1.11 9.02
N PHE A 28 18.05 0.95 7.89
CA PHE A 28 18.43 0.03 6.83
C PHE A 28 18.95 0.80 5.61
N ASN A 29 19.79 0.14 4.82
CA ASN A 29 20.06 0.58 3.46
C ASN A 29 18.88 0.18 2.58
N ILE A 30 18.20 1.18 2.01
CA ILE A 30 16.97 0.97 1.25
C ILE A 30 17.24 1.15 -0.24
N ARG A 31 16.70 0.23 -1.05
CA ARG A 31 16.60 0.38 -2.49
C ARG A 31 15.17 0.69 -2.89
N SER A 32 14.97 1.75 -3.66
CA SER A 32 13.63 2.14 -4.12
C SER A 32 13.33 1.60 -5.52
N PHE A 33 12.11 1.08 -5.71
CA PHE A 33 11.61 0.56 -6.99
C PHE A 33 10.31 1.26 -7.39
N GLY A 34 10.10 1.47 -8.69
CA GLY A 34 8.91 2.11 -9.25
C GLY A 34 9.11 3.58 -9.64
N PRO A 35 8.11 4.20 -10.31
CA PRO A 35 8.24 5.57 -10.83
C PRO A 35 8.49 6.63 -9.74
N GLY A 36 7.97 6.41 -8.53
CA GLY A 36 8.15 7.30 -7.39
C GLY A 36 9.57 7.28 -6.79
N ALA A 37 10.43 6.36 -7.22
CA ALA A 37 11.85 6.34 -6.81
C ALA A 37 12.69 7.45 -7.47
N ASP A 38 12.16 8.12 -8.50
CA ASP A 38 12.85 9.22 -9.18
C ASP A 38 13.02 10.43 -8.22
N PRO A 39 14.25 10.95 -8.02
CA PRO A 39 14.49 12.11 -7.15
C PRO A 39 13.69 13.37 -7.53
N ALA A 40 13.26 13.49 -8.79
CA ALA A 40 12.43 14.59 -9.25
C ALA A 40 10.95 14.48 -8.82
N ILE A 41 10.55 13.39 -8.14
CA ILE A 41 9.14 13.15 -7.77
C ILE A 41 8.55 14.29 -6.94
N GLN A 42 9.36 14.90 -6.05
CA GLN A 42 8.96 16.05 -5.22
C GLN A 42 8.49 17.25 -6.06
N LYS A 43 9.04 17.42 -7.26
CA LYS A 43 8.68 18.53 -8.17
C LYS A 43 7.60 18.14 -9.18
N ARG A 44 7.47 16.85 -9.48
CA ARG A 44 6.55 16.35 -10.52
C ARG A 44 5.20 15.94 -9.97
N ALA A 45 5.10 15.54 -8.70
CA ALA A 45 3.82 15.25 -8.05
C ALA A 45 2.93 16.49 -8.07
N ARG A 46 1.68 16.33 -8.51
CA ARG A 46 0.69 17.42 -8.59
C ARG A 46 -0.30 17.30 -7.46
N TYR A 47 -0.77 18.40 -6.87
CA TYR A 47 -1.81 18.31 -5.84
C TYR A 47 -3.10 17.70 -6.42
N LEU A 48 -3.88 16.99 -5.59
CA LEU A 48 -5.12 16.35 -6.00
C LEU A 48 -6.10 17.39 -6.53
N SER A 49 -6.11 18.59 -5.96
CA SER A 49 -6.90 19.72 -6.45
C SER A 49 -6.53 20.09 -7.90
N ASP A 50 -5.26 20.02 -8.27
CA ASP A 50 -4.81 20.33 -9.63
C ASP A 50 -5.24 19.22 -10.60
N VAL A 51 -5.17 17.96 -10.15
CA VAL A 51 -5.67 16.82 -10.94
C VAL A 51 -7.19 16.90 -11.10
N ASP A 52 -7.93 17.26 -10.04
CA ASP A 52 -9.39 17.42 -10.04
C ASP A 52 -9.86 18.47 -11.07
N LEU A 53 -9.05 19.52 -11.32
CA LEU A 53 -9.32 20.57 -12.32
C LEU A 53 -9.12 20.10 -13.76
N ASP A 54 -8.16 19.21 -13.99
CA ASP A 54 -7.81 18.72 -15.33
C ASP A 54 -8.69 17.55 -15.78
N ILE A 55 -9.35 16.87 -14.83
CA ILE A 55 -10.24 15.74 -15.10
C ILE A 55 -11.44 16.17 -15.94
N ARG A 56 -11.64 15.45 -17.05
CA ARG A 56 -12.76 15.65 -17.98
C ARG A 56 -13.79 14.53 -17.86
N PRO A 57 -15.04 14.80 -18.26
CA PRO A 57 -16.07 13.79 -18.45
C PRO A 57 -15.69 12.54 -19.21
N SER A 58 -14.93 12.71 -20.29
CA SER A 58 -14.44 11.63 -21.11
C SER A 58 -13.64 10.60 -20.32
N ASP A 59 -13.00 11.03 -19.25
CA ASP A 59 -12.06 10.22 -18.48
C ASP A 59 -12.79 9.12 -17.68
N TYR A 60 -14.11 9.24 -17.52
CA TYR A 60 -15.01 8.25 -16.89
C TYR A 60 -16.10 7.74 -17.82
N SER A 61 -15.95 7.96 -19.13
CA SER A 61 -16.97 7.64 -20.12
C SER A 61 -16.58 6.43 -20.94
N ASN A 62 -17.54 5.52 -21.12
CA ASN A 62 -17.43 4.43 -22.09
C ASN A 62 -17.62 4.94 -23.55
N GLU A 63 -18.05 6.19 -23.73
CA GLU A 63 -18.19 6.88 -25.02
C GLU A 63 -17.53 8.28 -24.97
N PRO A 64 -16.19 8.34 -24.86
CA PRO A 64 -15.46 9.57 -24.52
C PRO A 64 -15.66 10.71 -25.52
N LYS A 65 -15.97 10.40 -26.79
CA LYS A 65 -16.23 11.41 -27.83
C LYS A 65 -17.59 12.09 -27.68
N PHE A 66 -18.62 11.33 -27.30
CA PHE A 66 -19.97 11.85 -27.11
C PHE A 66 -20.03 12.73 -25.84
N ASP A 67 -19.49 12.21 -24.75
CA ASP A 67 -19.49 12.90 -23.46
C ASP A 67 -18.59 14.15 -23.45
N SER A 68 -17.47 14.14 -24.19
CA SER A 68 -16.66 15.36 -24.39
C SER A 68 -17.42 16.45 -25.12
N GLN A 69 -18.20 16.10 -26.15
CA GLN A 69 -18.95 17.06 -26.95
C GLN A 69 -20.12 17.66 -26.15
N MET A 70 -20.81 16.84 -25.36
CA MET A 70 -21.84 17.32 -24.44
C MET A 70 -21.26 18.27 -23.40
N PHE A 71 -20.12 17.92 -22.79
CA PHE A 71 -19.50 18.76 -21.78
C PHE A 71 -19.01 20.10 -22.33
N GLU A 72 -18.27 20.14 -23.44
CA GLU A 72 -17.81 21.42 -24.00
C GLU A 72 -18.99 22.31 -24.46
N ARG A 73 -20.11 21.71 -24.86
CA ARG A 73 -21.36 22.42 -25.17
C ARG A 73 -22.03 23.02 -23.93
N GLU A 74 -21.99 22.33 -22.79
CA GLU A 74 -22.65 22.74 -21.55
C GLU A 74 -21.76 23.55 -20.60
N ARG A 75 -20.43 23.50 -20.81
CA ARG A 75 -19.40 24.24 -20.05
C ARG A 75 -19.70 25.74 -19.85
N PRO A 76 -20.23 26.49 -20.83
CA PRO A 76 -20.57 27.90 -20.62
C PRO A 76 -21.79 28.13 -19.71
N PHE A 77 -22.68 27.13 -19.58
CA PHE A 77 -23.91 27.20 -18.81
C PHE A 77 -23.74 26.67 -17.38
N ASN A 78 -22.73 25.84 -17.13
CA ASN A 78 -22.47 25.17 -15.86
C ASN A 78 -21.74 26.01 -14.78
N ARG A 79 -21.73 27.34 -14.90
CA ARG A 79 -21.09 28.22 -13.89
C ARG A 79 -21.83 28.24 -12.52
N TRP A 80 -22.98 27.58 -12.43
CA TRP A 80 -23.89 27.63 -11.27
C TRP A 80 -24.29 26.26 -10.73
N VAL A 81 -23.68 25.17 -11.20
CA VAL A 81 -23.92 23.83 -10.64
C VAL A 81 -23.18 23.76 -9.30
N ARG A 82 -23.91 23.56 -8.21
CA ARG A 82 -23.35 23.40 -6.87
C ARG A 82 -22.65 22.03 -6.77
N ASP A 83 -21.60 21.94 -5.95
CA ASP A 83 -20.76 20.73 -5.77
C ASP A 83 -21.54 19.45 -5.38
N ASP A 84 -22.81 19.56 -5.01
CA ASP A 84 -23.72 18.49 -4.63
C ASP A 84 -24.61 17.96 -5.76
N GLU A 85 -24.72 18.65 -6.89
CA GLU A 85 -25.60 18.27 -8.03
C GLU A 85 -24.85 17.87 -9.31
N ASP A 86 -23.52 17.91 -9.30
CA ASP A 86 -22.70 17.53 -10.46
C ASP A 86 -22.52 16.00 -10.55
N TRP A 87 -22.94 15.39 -11.67
CA TRP A 87 -22.66 13.99 -12.00
C TRP A 87 -21.15 13.70 -11.99
N PHE A 88 -20.30 14.69 -12.29
CA PHE A 88 -18.85 14.58 -12.09
C PHE A 88 -18.45 14.56 -10.63
N GLY A 89 -19.16 15.29 -9.77
CA GLY A 89 -18.95 15.27 -8.32
C GLY A 89 -19.13 13.85 -7.76
N TYR A 90 -20.19 13.15 -8.15
CA TYR A 90 -20.42 11.77 -7.72
C TYR A 90 -19.33 10.81 -8.26
N LYS A 91 -19.08 10.78 -9.57
CA LYS A 91 -18.07 9.89 -10.19
C LYS A 91 -16.66 10.14 -9.65
N LYS A 92 -16.25 11.41 -9.51
CA LYS A 92 -14.97 11.79 -8.89
C LYS A 92 -14.92 11.30 -7.45
N ARG A 93 -15.94 11.56 -6.62
CA ARG A 93 -15.97 11.13 -5.21
C ARG A 93 -16.00 9.60 -5.04
N SER A 94 -16.61 8.88 -5.99
CA SER A 94 -16.65 7.42 -5.97
C SER A 94 -15.37 6.78 -6.50
N ASP A 95 -14.56 7.48 -7.29
CA ASP A 95 -13.32 6.95 -7.87
C ASP A 95 -12.33 6.53 -6.77
N ASP A 96 -11.93 5.26 -6.83
CA ASP A 96 -11.13 4.62 -5.80
C ASP A 96 -9.67 5.08 -5.82
N VAL A 97 -9.14 5.43 -6.99
CA VAL A 97 -7.78 5.97 -7.11
C VAL A 97 -7.72 7.41 -6.61
N ARG A 98 -8.79 8.20 -6.81
CA ARG A 98 -8.92 9.53 -6.19
C ARG A 98 -8.92 9.46 -4.67
N LYS A 99 -9.66 8.50 -4.08
CA LYS A 99 -9.66 8.29 -2.62
C LYS A 99 -8.27 7.96 -2.11
N LEU A 100 -7.53 7.09 -2.81
CA LEU A 100 -6.12 6.81 -2.52
C LEU A 100 -5.27 8.08 -2.54
N LEU A 101 -5.37 8.91 -3.59
CA LEU A 101 -4.63 10.18 -3.67
C LEU A 101 -5.00 11.15 -2.55
N SER A 102 -6.29 11.23 -2.21
CA SER A 102 -6.78 12.07 -1.13
C SER A 102 -6.17 11.68 0.22
N ALA A 103 -5.97 10.39 0.45
CA ALA A 103 -5.42 9.88 1.69
C ALA A 103 -3.90 10.16 1.79
N ILE A 104 -3.17 10.04 0.67
CA ILE A 104 -1.77 10.47 0.57
C ILE A 104 -1.63 11.95 0.96
N GLU A 105 -2.46 12.83 0.39
CA GLU A 105 -2.36 14.27 0.67
C GLU A 105 -2.79 14.64 2.09
N ALA A 106 -3.83 13.98 2.61
CA ALA A 106 -4.22 14.15 4.01
C ALA A 106 -3.05 13.82 4.95
N HIS A 107 -2.29 12.77 4.65
CA HIS A 107 -1.09 12.48 5.42
C HIS A 107 0.00 13.54 5.26
N GLN A 108 0.32 13.95 4.04
CA GLN A 108 1.33 14.99 3.80
C GLN A 108 0.98 16.27 4.58
N ASN A 109 -0.30 16.64 4.64
CA ASN A 109 -0.74 17.81 5.38
C ASN A 109 -0.60 17.64 6.90
N LYS A 110 -0.83 16.44 7.45
CA LYS A 110 -0.64 16.15 8.88
C LYS A 110 0.82 16.15 9.30
N THR A 111 1.73 15.73 8.42
CA THR A 111 3.18 15.68 8.69
C THR A 111 3.92 17.00 8.41
N ARG A 112 3.22 18.02 7.88
CA ARG A 112 3.74 19.39 7.78
C ARG A 112 3.85 20.03 9.17
N GLY A 113 4.97 19.78 9.85
CA GLY A 113 5.35 20.46 11.10
C GLY A 113 5.85 21.90 10.92
N PRO A 114 6.20 22.62 12.01
CA PRO A 114 6.55 24.05 12.01
C PRO A 114 7.86 24.41 11.27
N LEU A 115 8.67 23.42 10.88
CA LEU A 115 10.01 23.62 10.32
C LEU A 115 10.07 23.65 8.79
N GLY A 116 8.93 23.73 8.11
CA GLY A 116 8.88 24.16 6.71
C GLY A 116 9.02 23.07 5.66
N GLN A 117 8.79 23.49 4.41
CA GLN A 117 8.39 22.75 3.21
C GLN A 117 9.36 21.68 2.66
N ALA A 118 10.38 21.25 3.40
CA ALA A 118 11.36 20.28 2.91
C ALA A 118 10.93 18.83 3.20
N ALA A 119 10.29 18.20 2.21
CA ALA A 119 10.07 16.76 2.03
C ALA A 119 8.97 16.11 2.87
N THR A 120 7.70 16.44 2.58
CA THR A 120 6.62 15.46 2.81
C THR A 120 6.59 14.54 1.59
N ASP A 121 7.08 13.30 1.73
CA ASP A 121 7.19 12.34 0.64
C ASP A 121 5.82 12.18 -0.08
N PRO A 122 5.69 12.57 -1.38
CA PRO A 122 4.43 12.49 -2.11
C PRO A 122 4.13 11.09 -2.65
N THR A 123 5.01 10.13 -2.35
CA THR A 123 4.90 8.76 -2.84
C THR A 123 4.02 7.91 -1.94
N TRP A 124 3.61 6.77 -2.48
CA TRP A 124 2.87 5.74 -1.78
C TRP A 124 3.39 4.35 -2.18
N GLY A 125 3.02 3.33 -1.41
CA GLY A 125 3.48 1.96 -1.59
C GLY A 125 3.97 1.36 -0.28
N TYR A 126 4.74 0.28 -0.33
CA TYR A 126 5.06 -0.52 0.85
C TYR A 126 6.56 -0.69 1.05
N PHE A 127 6.96 -0.94 2.29
CA PHE A 127 8.25 -1.54 2.58
C PHE A 127 8.24 -3.01 2.19
N VAL A 128 9.37 -3.50 1.67
CA VAL A 128 9.55 -4.88 1.26
C VAL A 128 10.75 -5.45 2.01
N PHE A 129 10.52 -6.45 2.85
CA PHE A 129 11.57 -7.16 3.58
C PHE A 129 11.93 -8.44 2.84
N VAL A 130 13.20 -8.60 2.48
CA VAL A 130 13.71 -9.81 1.84
C VAL A 130 14.29 -10.74 2.90
N THR A 131 13.81 -11.98 2.95
CA THR A 131 14.29 -12.99 3.92
C THR A 131 15.07 -14.12 3.29
N SER A 132 15.01 -14.31 1.97
CA SER A 132 15.85 -15.28 1.27
C SER A 132 17.01 -14.62 0.54
N TYR A 133 18.22 -15.12 0.84
CA TYR A 133 19.49 -14.66 0.28
C TYR A 133 20.24 -15.79 -0.45
N SER A 134 19.51 -16.80 -0.94
CA SER A 134 20.10 -17.81 -1.82
C SER A 134 20.55 -17.18 -3.14
N ASP A 135 21.45 -17.86 -3.86
CA ASP A 135 21.90 -17.41 -5.18
C ASP A 135 20.72 -17.22 -6.14
N LEU A 136 19.73 -18.12 -6.09
CA LEU A 136 18.53 -18.06 -6.91
C LEU A 136 17.67 -16.83 -6.57
N ALA A 137 17.44 -16.58 -5.29
CA ALA A 137 16.66 -15.44 -4.82
C ALA A 137 17.35 -14.12 -5.22
N CYS A 138 18.66 -14.00 -4.99
CA CYS A 138 19.45 -12.83 -5.35
C CYS A 138 19.40 -12.54 -6.85
N GLN A 139 19.51 -13.58 -7.69
CA GLN A 139 19.46 -13.42 -9.16
C GLN A 139 18.07 -12.98 -9.65
N LYS A 140 17.00 -13.43 -9.00
CA LYS A 140 15.61 -13.18 -9.43
C LYS A 140 14.97 -11.94 -8.80
N LEU A 141 15.47 -11.46 -7.66
CA LEU A 141 14.85 -10.39 -6.88
C LEU A 141 14.55 -9.13 -7.71
N ASN A 142 15.50 -8.67 -8.52
CA ASN A 142 15.30 -7.49 -9.36
C ASN A 142 14.16 -7.66 -10.36
N GLN A 143 14.01 -8.85 -10.97
CA GLN A 143 12.93 -9.12 -11.91
C GLN A 143 11.60 -9.25 -11.16
N ALA A 144 11.60 -9.92 -10.00
CA ALA A 144 10.43 -10.04 -9.14
C ALA A 144 9.86 -8.67 -8.75
N LEU A 145 10.70 -7.76 -8.29
CA LEU A 145 10.30 -6.40 -7.91
C LEU A 145 9.80 -5.57 -9.09
N LYS A 146 10.46 -5.66 -10.26
CA LYS A 146 9.98 -5.01 -11.49
C LYS A 146 8.61 -5.51 -11.91
N ASN A 147 8.40 -6.82 -11.85
CA ASN A 147 7.12 -7.44 -12.17
C ASN A 147 6.05 -7.02 -11.16
N LEU A 148 6.37 -6.98 -9.86
CA LEU A 148 5.43 -6.52 -8.85
C LEU A 148 5.03 -5.06 -9.09
N VAL A 149 5.99 -4.18 -9.37
CA VAL A 149 5.70 -2.79 -9.75
C VAL A 149 4.76 -2.76 -10.97
N GLN A 150 5.08 -3.51 -12.02
CA GLN A 150 4.27 -3.54 -13.23
C GLN A 150 2.85 -4.06 -12.99
N ALA A 151 2.68 -5.07 -12.14
CA ALA A 151 1.37 -5.59 -11.74
C ALA A 151 0.54 -4.51 -11.03
N THR A 152 1.13 -3.78 -10.07
CA THR A 152 0.45 -2.69 -9.37
C THR A 152 0.07 -1.55 -10.32
N LEU A 153 0.98 -1.14 -11.21
CA LEU A 153 0.69 -0.06 -12.16
C LEU A 153 -0.44 -0.43 -13.14
N ARG A 154 -0.51 -1.71 -13.52
CA ARG A 154 -1.57 -2.23 -14.39
C ARG A 154 -2.91 -2.31 -13.65
N SER A 155 -2.90 -2.74 -12.39
CA SER A 155 -4.07 -2.73 -11.51
C SER A 155 -4.66 -1.33 -11.34
N LEU A 156 -3.83 -0.30 -11.09
CA LEU A 156 -4.28 1.09 -11.01
C LEU A 156 -5.04 1.57 -12.26
N ARG A 157 -4.62 1.10 -13.44
CA ARG A 157 -5.29 1.46 -14.71
C ARG A 157 -6.64 0.77 -14.87
N LEU A 158 -6.81 -0.42 -14.30
CA LEU A 158 -8.12 -1.09 -14.23
C LEU A 158 -9.03 -0.38 -13.22
N MET A 159 -8.50 0.03 -12.07
CA MET A 159 -9.25 0.72 -11.03
C MET A 159 -9.75 2.10 -11.49
N SER A 160 -8.97 2.81 -12.32
CA SER A 160 -9.37 4.10 -12.89
C SER A 160 -8.66 4.37 -14.20
N SER A 161 -9.41 4.64 -15.27
CA SER A 161 -8.89 5.07 -16.57
C SER A 161 -8.51 6.56 -16.61
N SER A 162 -8.53 7.25 -15.46
CA SER A 162 -8.44 8.70 -15.37
C SER A 162 -7.03 9.23 -15.09
N LEU A 163 -6.86 10.57 -15.10
CA LEU A 163 -5.64 11.25 -14.66
C LEU A 163 -5.23 10.90 -13.21
N TYR A 164 -6.15 10.36 -12.39
CA TYR A 164 -5.80 9.87 -11.06
C TYR A 164 -4.89 8.65 -11.11
N SER A 165 -5.11 7.69 -12.02
CA SER A 165 -4.23 6.52 -12.12
C SER A 165 -2.85 6.85 -12.67
N GLU A 166 -2.75 7.87 -13.52
CA GLU A 166 -1.45 8.41 -13.94
C GLU A 166 -0.70 9.07 -12.77
N GLU A 167 -1.40 9.89 -11.97
CA GLU A 167 -0.81 10.53 -10.81
C GLU A 167 -0.41 9.50 -9.75
N ALA A 168 -1.27 8.52 -9.46
CA ALA A 168 -0.98 7.42 -8.55
C ALA A 168 0.20 6.57 -9.05
N THR A 169 0.23 6.22 -10.33
CA THR A 169 1.34 5.48 -10.96
C THR A 169 2.67 6.21 -10.78
N LYS A 170 2.70 7.52 -11.05
CA LYS A 170 3.89 8.35 -10.90
C LYS A 170 4.42 8.36 -9.46
N ARG A 171 3.52 8.32 -8.48
CA ARG A 171 3.83 8.36 -7.05
C ARG A 171 4.12 6.98 -6.45
N PHE A 172 3.91 5.89 -7.16
CA PHE A 172 4.12 4.54 -6.62
C PHE A 172 5.61 4.21 -6.42
N LYS A 173 5.97 3.78 -5.21
CA LYS A 173 7.34 3.43 -4.80
C LYS A 173 7.32 2.26 -3.80
N LEU A 174 8.11 1.22 -4.07
CA LEU A 174 8.46 0.18 -3.12
C LEU A 174 9.81 0.48 -2.49
N GLU A 175 9.93 0.31 -1.18
CA GLU A 175 11.16 0.49 -0.42
C GLU A 175 11.68 -0.85 0.08
N VAL A 176 12.72 -1.36 -0.59
CA VAL A 176 13.23 -2.72 -0.39
C VAL A 176 14.39 -2.70 0.59
N ILE A 177 14.28 -3.56 1.60
CA ILE A 177 15.27 -3.75 2.67
C ILE A 177 15.93 -5.12 2.46
N GLU A 178 17.23 -5.07 2.18
CA GLU A 178 18.12 -6.22 2.00
C GLU A 178 19.20 -6.15 3.09
N ASP A 179 18.96 -6.80 4.23
CA ASP A 179 19.92 -6.95 5.34
C ASP A 179 20.02 -8.44 5.69
N LYS A 180 21.01 -9.11 5.09
CA LYS A 180 21.22 -10.55 5.26
C LYS A 180 21.43 -10.94 6.72
N GLU A 181 22.18 -10.13 7.47
CA GLU A 181 22.51 -10.44 8.87
C GLU A 181 21.27 -10.42 9.76
N ALA A 182 20.33 -9.51 9.49
CA ALA A 182 19.10 -9.37 10.26
C ALA A 182 17.95 -10.25 9.79
N LEU A 183 17.87 -10.50 8.48
CA LEU A 183 16.64 -10.98 7.82
C LEU A 183 16.77 -12.37 7.21
N GLU A 184 17.97 -12.96 7.08
CA GLU A 184 18.10 -14.30 6.51
C GLU A 184 17.29 -15.33 7.28
N ASN A 185 16.29 -15.93 6.62
CA ASN A 185 15.31 -16.85 7.20
C ASN A 185 14.56 -16.28 8.42
N ALA A 186 14.43 -14.96 8.52
CA ALA A 186 13.69 -14.33 9.60
C ALA A 186 12.21 -14.75 9.59
N SER A 187 11.68 -15.00 10.78
CA SER A 187 10.26 -15.24 11.02
C SER A 187 9.44 -13.97 10.78
N GLU A 188 8.11 -14.12 10.67
CA GLU A 188 7.18 -12.99 10.62
C GLU A 188 7.30 -12.08 11.85
N ASP A 189 7.50 -12.67 13.04
CA ASP A 189 7.70 -11.94 14.29
C ASP A 189 8.98 -11.11 14.27
N ARG A 190 10.07 -11.70 13.77
CA ARG A 190 11.33 -10.99 13.61
C ARG A 190 11.20 -9.84 12.63
N VAL A 191 10.58 -10.06 11.47
CA VAL A 191 10.34 -9.02 10.45
C VAL A 191 9.46 -7.90 11.02
N ARG A 192 8.44 -8.24 11.80
CA ARG A 192 7.57 -7.25 12.45
C ARG A 192 8.35 -6.35 13.41
N GLU A 193 9.20 -6.92 14.25
CA GLU A 193 10.03 -6.16 15.17
C GLU A 193 11.08 -5.30 14.46
N GLU A 194 11.73 -5.84 13.43
CA GLU A 194 12.67 -5.08 12.59
C GLU A 194 11.95 -3.93 11.85
N PHE A 195 10.71 -4.14 11.42
CA PHE A 195 9.88 -3.10 10.82
C PHE A 195 9.51 -2.01 11.84
N ARG A 196 9.06 -2.37 13.05
CA ARG A 196 8.84 -1.42 14.16
C ARG A 196 10.09 -0.61 14.47
N ALA A 197 11.25 -1.26 14.58
CA ALA A 197 12.54 -0.61 14.83
C ALA A 197 12.92 0.35 13.69
N HIS A 198 12.59 0.00 12.45
CA HIS A 198 12.76 0.88 11.31
C HIS A 198 11.87 2.12 11.37
N LEU A 199 10.58 1.95 11.62
CA LEU A 199 9.64 3.06 11.73
C LEU A 199 10.03 4.03 12.85
N ARG A 200 10.49 3.53 14.01
CA ARG A 200 11.05 4.35 15.08
C ARG A 200 12.30 5.14 14.67
N SER A 201 13.11 4.59 13.76
CA SER A 201 14.26 5.29 13.19
C SER A 201 13.85 6.44 12.27
N LEU A 202 12.69 6.32 11.60
CA LEU A 202 12.08 7.37 10.78
C LEU A 202 11.35 8.44 11.61
N GLY A 203 11.34 8.31 12.94
CA GLY A 203 10.72 9.27 13.84
C GLY A 203 9.23 9.04 14.11
N VAL A 204 8.67 7.89 13.70
CA VAL A 204 7.32 7.50 14.10
C VAL A 204 7.31 7.22 15.60
N LEU A 205 6.44 7.90 16.36
CA LEU A 205 6.32 7.71 17.81
C LEU A 205 5.69 6.36 18.12
N GLU A 206 6.03 5.75 19.26
CA GLU A 206 5.45 4.46 19.67
C GLU A 206 3.92 4.54 19.78
N ASP A 207 3.42 5.64 20.34
CA ASP A 207 1.98 5.90 20.41
C ASP A 207 1.37 5.95 19.02
N ASP A 208 2.04 6.56 18.02
CA ASP A 208 1.56 6.62 16.62
C ASP A 208 1.66 5.28 15.90
N LEU A 209 2.67 4.45 16.21
CA LEU A 209 2.79 3.08 15.72
C LEU A 209 1.59 2.26 16.15
N MET A 210 1.20 2.40 17.41
CA MET A 210 0.07 1.68 18.00
C MET A 210 -1.26 2.40 17.78
N PHE A 211 -1.24 3.67 17.35
CA PHE A 211 -2.44 4.47 17.09
C PHE A 211 -3.15 3.99 15.83
N ARG A 212 -4.44 3.71 15.97
CA ARG A 212 -5.28 3.19 14.89
C ARG A 212 -5.97 4.25 14.05
N GLY A 213 -6.17 5.46 14.59
CA GLY A 213 -6.97 6.50 13.95
C GLY A 213 -6.23 7.35 12.91
N ILE A 214 -4.90 7.23 12.84
CA ILE A 214 -4.05 7.95 11.89
C ILE A 214 -2.98 6.97 11.44
N GLY A 215 -3.15 6.37 10.26
CA GLY A 215 -2.17 5.42 9.74
C GLY A 215 -1.98 5.63 8.26
N THR A 216 -0.86 6.24 7.89
CA THR A 216 -0.36 6.13 6.53
C THR A 216 -0.23 4.68 6.14
N SER A 217 -0.95 4.36 5.10
CA SER A 217 -0.98 3.11 4.38
C SER A 217 0.41 2.47 4.11
N ARG A 218 1.51 3.25 3.99
CA ARG A 218 2.87 2.67 3.89
C ARG A 218 3.53 2.19 5.18
N PHE A 219 3.08 2.69 6.33
CA PHE A 219 3.53 2.24 7.67
C PHE A 219 2.54 1.25 8.29
N SER A 220 1.39 1.03 7.64
CA SER A 220 0.36 0.11 8.11
C SER A 220 0.66 -1.35 7.83
N ALA A 221 1.52 -1.66 6.85
CA ALA A 221 1.97 -3.02 6.58
C ALA A 221 3.29 -3.02 5.80
N CYS A 222 4.04 -4.11 5.86
CA CYS A 222 5.15 -4.39 4.95
C CYS A 222 4.94 -5.71 4.21
N ILE A 223 5.58 -5.85 3.04
CA ILE A 223 5.57 -7.06 2.22
C ILE A 223 6.78 -7.92 2.63
N LEU A 224 6.55 -9.21 2.82
CA LEU A 224 7.60 -10.21 3.03
C LEU A 224 7.89 -10.95 1.72
N LEU A 225 9.16 -11.01 1.33
CA LEU A 225 9.62 -11.75 0.14
C LEU A 225 10.59 -12.87 0.53
N ASP A 226 10.08 -14.09 0.46
CA ASP A 226 10.87 -15.31 0.54
C ASP A 226 11.28 -15.80 -0.87
N GLU A 227 12.04 -16.91 -0.93
CA GLU A 227 12.53 -17.44 -2.21
C GLU A 227 11.40 -17.86 -3.16
N GLN A 228 10.34 -18.45 -2.60
CA GLN A 228 9.21 -18.94 -3.37
C GLN A 228 8.47 -17.77 -4.03
N THR A 229 8.15 -16.74 -3.25
CA THR A 229 7.45 -15.54 -3.72
C THR A 229 8.30 -14.79 -4.74
N ILE A 230 9.61 -14.61 -4.48
CA ILE A 230 10.55 -14.03 -5.45
C ILE A 230 10.53 -14.81 -6.76
N SER A 231 10.60 -16.15 -6.69
CA SER A 231 10.59 -16.99 -7.89
C SER A 231 9.27 -16.92 -8.66
N ARG A 232 8.14 -16.87 -7.98
CA ARG A 232 6.80 -16.76 -8.60
C ARG A 232 6.64 -15.41 -9.27
N LEU A 233 6.97 -14.31 -8.58
CA LEU A 233 6.93 -12.95 -9.11
C LEU A 233 7.85 -12.77 -10.32
N ALA A 234 9.07 -13.30 -10.26
CA ALA A 234 10.03 -13.19 -11.37
C ALA A 234 9.54 -13.85 -12.67
N ASN A 235 8.64 -14.83 -12.56
CA ASN A 235 8.06 -15.55 -13.70
C ASN A 235 6.79 -14.91 -14.27
N PHE A 236 6.37 -13.73 -13.80
CA PHE A 236 5.20 -13.05 -14.36
C PHE A 236 5.42 -12.74 -15.83
N SER A 237 4.42 -13.07 -16.63
CA SER A 237 4.36 -12.77 -18.06
C SER A 237 3.06 -12.03 -18.33
N PHE A 238 3.17 -10.71 -18.52
CA PHE A 238 2.02 -9.84 -18.73
C PHE A 238 1.40 -10.02 -20.12
N CYS A 239 0.08 -10.07 -20.16
CA CYS A 239 -0.70 -10.02 -21.40
C CYS A 239 -0.71 -8.63 -22.02
N LEU A 240 -1.11 -8.57 -23.30
CA LEU A 240 -1.47 -7.28 -23.91
C LEU A 240 -2.72 -6.71 -23.24
N ASP A 241 -3.71 -7.56 -23.02
CA ASP A 241 -4.92 -7.24 -22.26
C ASP A 241 -4.66 -7.28 -20.75
N ILE A 242 -5.04 -6.23 -20.04
CA ILE A 242 -4.76 -6.05 -18.61
C ILE A 242 -5.70 -6.91 -17.75
N GLU A 243 -6.95 -7.10 -18.18
CA GLU A 243 -7.95 -7.88 -17.43
C GLU A 243 -7.53 -9.35 -17.30
N CYS A 244 -6.83 -9.87 -18.31
CA CYS A 244 -6.28 -11.24 -18.29
C CYS A 244 -5.23 -11.47 -17.21
N ASP A 245 -4.54 -10.43 -16.74
CA ASP A 245 -3.45 -10.57 -15.76
C ASP A 245 -3.98 -10.84 -14.36
N GLU A 246 -5.13 -10.28 -13.99
CA GLU A 246 -5.74 -10.50 -12.67
C GLU A 246 -6.03 -11.98 -12.44
N ILE A 247 -6.66 -12.64 -13.41
CA ILE A 247 -6.96 -14.09 -13.35
C ILE A 247 -5.67 -14.91 -13.33
N ARG A 248 -4.65 -14.52 -14.12
CA ARG A 248 -3.38 -15.26 -14.22
C ARG A 248 -2.55 -15.17 -12.94
N PHE A 249 -2.58 -14.03 -12.27
CA PHE A 249 -1.77 -13.76 -11.09
C PHE A 249 -2.54 -13.91 -9.78
N ALA A 250 -3.85 -14.18 -9.82
CA ALA A 250 -4.71 -14.35 -8.64
C ALA A 250 -4.12 -15.30 -7.58
N ASN A 251 -3.45 -16.37 -8.02
CA ASN A 251 -2.87 -17.37 -7.10
C ASN A 251 -1.53 -16.94 -6.48
N VAL A 252 -0.95 -15.81 -6.89
CA VAL A 252 0.34 -15.33 -6.40
C VAL A 252 0.07 -14.32 -5.29
N LEU A 253 0.17 -14.86 -4.08
CA LEU A 253 -0.08 -14.13 -2.84
C LEU A 253 1.23 -13.58 -2.29
N LEU A 254 1.15 -12.38 -1.72
CA LEU A 254 2.21 -11.69 -1.02
C LEU A 254 1.87 -11.69 0.45
N ARG A 255 2.80 -12.15 1.27
CA ARG A 255 2.63 -12.12 2.72
C ARG A 255 2.81 -10.69 3.22
N MET A 256 1.76 -10.11 3.79
CA MET A 256 1.72 -8.78 4.39
C MET A 256 1.86 -8.90 5.91
N ILE A 257 2.73 -8.10 6.52
CA ILE A 257 2.95 -8.09 7.97
C ILE A 257 2.45 -6.78 8.54
N ASP A 258 1.58 -6.88 9.55
CA ASP A 258 1.04 -5.75 10.29
C ASP A 258 1.98 -5.42 11.48
N PRO A 259 2.61 -4.24 11.50
CA PRO A 259 3.47 -3.81 12.61
C PRO A 259 2.68 -3.48 13.88
N LYS A 260 1.37 -3.30 13.82
CA LYS A 260 0.54 -2.91 14.97
C LYS A 260 0.04 -4.09 15.78
N TRP A 261 0.11 -5.30 15.22
CA TRP A 261 -0.30 -6.52 15.91
C TRP A 261 0.72 -6.94 16.96
N ASP A 262 0.29 -7.13 18.20
CA ASP A 262 1.15 -7.63 19.28
C ASP A 262 0.67 -8.98 19.85
N TYR A 263 1.64 -9.80 20.22
CA TYR A 263 1.41 -11.14 20.75
C TYR A 263 0.93 -11.07 22.22
N PRO A 264 0.00 -11.94 22.69
CA PRO A 264 -0.68 -13.00 21.96
C PRO A 264 -1.91 -12.54 21.18
N ALA A 265 -2.52 -11.41 21.54
CA ALA A 265 -3.51 -10.70 20.72
C ALA A 265 -3.89 -9.40 21.43
N GLU A 266 -3.16 -8.33 21.15
CA GLU A 266 -3.72 -6.98 21.20
C GLU A 266 -3.43 -6.36 19.83
N PRO A 267 -4.46 -6.07 19.00
CA PRO A 267 -5.60 -5.32 19.50
C PRO A 267 -6.97 -5.73 18.86
N TYR A 268 -7.10 -6.97 18.34
CA TYR A 268 -8.34 -7.52 17.73
C TYR A 268 -8.93 -8.73 18.51
N PRO A 269 -9.31 -8.58 19.79
CA PRO A 269 -9.99 -9.67 20.50
C PRO A 269 -11.36 -9.93 19.87
N GLY A 270 -11.47 -11.00 19.08
CA GLY A 270 -12.73 -11.43 18.46
C GLY A 270 -12.79 -11.38 16.93
N VAL A 271 -11.76 -10.87 16.25
CA VAL A 271 -11.68 -11.01 14.78
C VAL A 271 -11.24 -12.42 14.45
N ILE A 272 -12.16 -13.14 13.82
CA ILE A 272 -11.97 -14.47 13.28
C ILE A 272 -11.91 -14.41 11.77
N ASP A 273 -11.01 -15.21 11.18
CA ASP A 273 -11.09 -15.52 9.77
C ASP A 273 -12.29 -16.42 9.45
N ASP A 274 -12.55 -16.68 8.17
CA ASP A 274 -13.63 -17.57 7.70
C ASP A 274 -13.51 -19.00 8.27
N ASP A 275 -12.34 -19.35 8.82
CA ASP A 275 -12.04 -20.63 9.46
C ASP A 275 -12.10 -20.56 11.02
N ASP A 276 -12.74 -19.53 11.59
CA ASP A 276 -12.85 -19.27 13.03
C ASP A 276 -11.49 -19.06 13.75
N ARG A 277 -10.42 -18.69 13.04
CA ARG A 277 -9.08 -18.49 13.63
C ARG A 277 -8.81 -17.03 13.93
N PRO A 278 -8.14 -16.72 15.04
CA PRO A 278 -7.81 -15.35 15.36
C PRO A 278 -6.76 -14.78 14.41
N TYR A 279 -6.90 -13.51 14.07
CA TYR A 279 -5.90 -12.77 13.28
C TYR A 279 -4.50 -12.81 13.93
N ARG A 280 -3.48 -13.17 13.14
CA ARG A 280 -2.11 -13.46 13.60
C ARG A 280 -1.09 -12.38 13.21
N GLY A 281 -1.55 -11.18 12.90
CA GLY A 281 -0.66 -10.05 12.59
C GLY A 281 0.00 -10.11 11.22
N GLY A 282 -0.57 -10.87 10.29
CA GLY A 282 -0.17 -10.90 8.90
C GLY A 282 -1.20 -11.64 8.06
N ASP A 283 -1.32 -11.26 6.80
CA ASP A 283 -2.28 -11.81 5.87
C ASP A 283 -1.75 -11.86 4.44
N ASP A 284 -2.41 -12.61 3.58
CA ASP A 284 -2.01 -12.84 2.20
C ASP A 284 -2.75 -11.90 1.24
N CYS A 285 -2.01 -11.07 0.51
CA CYS A 285 -2.56 -10.14 -0.48
C CYS A 285 -2.21 -10.59 -1.90
N PRO A 286 -3.17 -10.74 -2.83
CA PRO A 286 -2.86 -10.97 -4.23
C PRO A 286 -1.91 -9.90 -4.79
N ALA A 287 -0.92 -10.30 -5.57
CA ALA A 287 0.09 -9.36 -6.10
C ALA A 287 -0.50 -8.22 -6.96
N THR A 288 -1.71 -8.40 -7.49
CA THR A 288 -2.46 -7.40 -8.28
C THR A 288 -3.33 -6.47 -7.41
N ALA A 289 -3.52 -6.77 -6.12
CA ALA A 289 -4.43 -6.06 -5.23
C ALA A 289 -3.74 -4.99 -4.36
N LEU A 290 -2.43 -4.76 -4.50
CA LEU A 290 -1.69 -3.82 -3.65
C LEU A 290 -2.27 -2.40 -3.66
N ALA A 291 -2.74 -1.90 -4.81
CA ALA A 291 -3.33 -0.57 -4.90
C ALA A 291 -4.67 -0.49 -4.16
N GLU A 292 -5.49 -1.52 -4.30
CA GLU A 292 -6.76 -1.64 -3.60
C GLU A 292 -6.53 -1.76 -2.09
N LEU A 293 -5.61 -2.61 -1.66
CA LEU A 293 -5.30 -2.77 -0.25
C LEU A 293 -4.83 -1.45 0.37
N TYR A 294 -3.95 -0.71 -0.33
CA TYR A 294 -3.47 0.59 0.11
C TYR A 294 -4.63 1.56 0.33
N ARG A 295 -5.63 1.55 -0.58
CA ARG A 295 -6.85 2.34 -0.46
C ARG A 295 -7.71 1.89 0.72
N ILE A 296 -7.94 0.59 0.92
CA ILE A 296 -8.82 0.12 1.99
C ILE A 296 -8.21 0.48 3.34
N ILE A 297 -6.90 0.22 3.53
CA ILE A 297 -6.16 0.49 4.77
C ILE A 297 -6.25 1.97 5.17
N ASP A 298 -6.26 2.87 4.19
CA ASP A 298 -6.32 4.33 4.42
C ASP A 298 -7.76 4.88 4.43
N GLY A 299 -8.68 4.22 3.72
CA GLY A 299 -10.04 4.67 3.45
C GLY A 299 -11.07 4.29 4.51
N ASN A 300 -10.77 3.33 5.38
CA ASN A 300 -11.67 2.91 6.46
C ASN A 300 -11.45 3.71 7.74
N LEU A 301 -11.56 5.04 7.65
CA LEU A 301 -11.45 5.97 8.79
C LEU A 301 -12.63 5.90 9.78
N MET A 302 -13.59 4.96 9.61
CA MET A 302 -14.74 4.77 10.51
C MET A 302 -15.23 3.30 10.63
N GLY A 303 -14.55 2.33 10.04
CA GLY A 303 -14.94 0.92 10.10
C GLY A 303 -13.88 0.09 10.80
N GLU A 304 -14.28 -0.72 11.77
CA GLU A 304 -13.44 -1.77 12.34
C GLU A 304 -12.95 -2.67 11.22
N TYR A 305 -11.63 -2.66 11.00
CA TYR A 305 -10.99 -3.53 10.04
C TYR A 305 -10.98 -4.96 10.57
N PRO A 306 -11.38 -5.93 9.75
CA PRO A 306 -10.55 -7.10 9.57
C PRO A 306 -10.23 -7.31 8.09
N PHE A 307 -9.02 -7.80 7.83
CA PHE A 307 -8.69 -8.38 6.54
C PHE A 307 -9.47 -9.68 6.44
N LEU A 308 -10.50 -9.71 5.58
CA LEU A 308 -11.27 -10.89 5.19
C LEU A 308 -11.55 -10.78 3.68
#